data_AF-A0A662F034-F1
#
_entry.id   AF-A0A662F034-F1
#
_cell.length_a   1.000
_cell.length_b   1.000
_cell.length_c   1.000
_cell.angle_alpha   90.00
_cell.angle_beta   90.00
_cell.angle_gamma   90.00
#
_symmetry.space_group_name_H-M   'P 1'
#
loop_
_entity.id
_entity.type
_entity.pdbx_description
1 polymer ?
#
loop_
_entity_poly.entity_id
_entity_poly.type
_entity_poly.pdbx_seq_one_letter_code
_entity_poly.pdbx_strand_id
1 'polypeptide(L)'
;RFMRAARTRVPGVMIGVGGALDLFAGDVPRAPIAWQKLGLEWCYRMIRQPRRVKAVVSIARFSGRALLAWAVLSFIRLSAQAD
;
A
#
# COMPACT_ATOMS: atom_id res chain seq x y z
N ARG A 1 12.90 -0.76 11.20
CA ARG A 1 14.32 -0.74 11.68
C ARG A 1 14.46 0.16 12.91
N PHE A 2 14.13 1.44 12.81
CA PHE A 2 14.17 2.39 13.94
C PHE A 2 13.40 1.92 15.20
N MET A 3 12.09 1.68 15.09
CA MET A 3 11.27 1.25 16.25
C MET A 3 11.77 -0.05 16.89
N ARG A 4 12.31 -0.98 16.09
CA ARG A 4 12.93 -2.22 16.59
C ARG A 4 14.18 -1.93 17.42
N ALA A 5 15.01 -0.99 17.00
CA ALA A 5 16.21 -0.59 17.74
C ALA A 5 15.88 0.22 19.01
N ALA A 6 14.76 0.97 19.01
CA ALA A 6 14.32 1.78 20.14
C ALA A 6 13.44 1.00 21.16
N ARG A 7 13.11 -0.26 20.89
CA ARG A 7 12.19 -1.10 21.68
C ARG A 7 12.46 -1.07 23.20
N THR A 8 13.73 -1.07 23.61
CA THR A 8 14.11 -1.12 25.03
C THR A 8 14.35 0.26 25.65
N ARG A 9 14.39 1.32 24.83
CA ARG A 9 14.72 2.69 25.26
C ARG A 9 13.48 3.53 25.52
N VAL A 10 12.37 3.23 24.87
CA VAL A 10 11.10 3.97 25.01
C VAL A 10 10.09 3.07 25.70
N PRO A 11 9.76 3.32 26.98
CA PRO A 11 8.68 2.60 27.65
C PRO A 11 7.34 3.12 27.12
N GLY A 12 6.78 2.47 26.09
CA GLY A 12 5.50 2.84 25.51
C GLY A 12 5.19 2.17 24.16
N VAL A 13 3.97 2.41 23.67
CA VAL A 13 3.53 1.95 22.34
C VAL A 13 4.07 2.90 21.28
N MET A 14 4.78 2.35 20.30
CA MET A 14 5.26 3.10 19.13
C MET A 14 4.46 2.69 17.89
N ILE A 15 3.87 3.67 17.20
CA ILE A 15 3.11 3.45 15.97
C ILE A 15 3.79 4.22 14.83
N GLY A 16 4.09 3.51 13.74
CA GLY A 16 4.56 4.14 12.51
C GLY A 16 3.41 4.77 11.74
N VAL A 17 3.36 6.10 11.70
CA VAL A 17 2.30 6.86 10.99
C VAL A 17 2.52 6.90 9.47
N GLY A 18 3.75 6.62 9.01
CA GLY A 18 4.11 6.62 7.59
C GLY A 18 3.89 8.00 6.92
N GLY A 19 3.61 7.99 5.62
CA GLY A 19 3.40 9.21 4.82
C GLY A 19 2.06 9.92 5.04
N ALA A 20 1.29 9.54 6.06
CA ALA A 20 0.15 10.32 6.55
C ALA A 20 0.63 11.54 7.35
N LEU A 21 1.80 11.44 8.00
CA LEU A 21 2.40 12.56 8.73
C LEU A 21 2.64 13.77 7.83
N ASP A 22 3.17 13.58 6.63
CA ASP A 22 3.40 14.65 5.63
C ASP A 22 2.11 15.43 5.29
N LEU A 23 0.93 14.80 5.43
CA LEU A 23 -0.37 15.43 5.20
C LEU A 23 -0.82 16.25 6.42
N PHE A 24 -0.60 15.73 7.63
CA PHE A 24 -0.95 16.41 8.88
C PHE A 24 0.01 17.55 9.23
N ALA A 25 1.30 17.41 8.87
CA ALA A 25 2.32 18.42 9.06
C ALA A 25 2.16 19.63 8.11
N GLY A 26 1.31 19.51 7.08
CA GLY A 26 1.08 20.57 6.09
C GLY A 26 2.10 20.60 4.95
N ASP A 27 3.08 19.69 4.94
CA ASP A 27 4.12 19.60 3.91
C ASP A 27 3.56 19.23 2.53
N VAL A 28 2.46 18.48 2.50
CA VAL A 28 1.79 18.06 1.26
C VAL A 28 0.36 18.60 1.22
N PRO A 29 -0.03 19.34 0.17
CA PRO A 29 -1.39 19.83 0.05
C PRO A 29 -2.37 18.68 -0.08
N ARG A 30 -3.50 18.79 0.62
CA ARG A 30 -4.60 17.83 0.54
C ARG A 30 -5.20 17.82 -0.87
N ALA A 31 -5.70 16.68 -1.31
CA ALA A 31 -6.36 16.59 -2.61
C ALA A 31 -7.60 17.49 -2.64
N PRO A 32 -7.98 18.09 -3.79
CA PRO A 32 -9.21 18.86 -3.89
C PRO A 32 -10.45 18.04 -3.51
N ILE A 33 -11.49 18.71 -3.03
CA ILE A 33 -12.73 18.05 -2.53
C ILE A 33 -13.35 17.11 -3.57
N ALA A 34 -13.29 17.45 -4.86
CA ALA A 34 -13.79 16.58 -5.93
C ALA A 34 -13.08 15.20 -5.94
N TRP A 35 -11.75 15.19 -5.78
CA TRP A 35 -10.97 13.95 -5.72
C TRP A 35 -11.23 13.17 -4.44
N GLN A 36 -11.44 13.86 -3.32
CA GLN A 36 -11.83 13.22 -2.06
C GLN A 36 -13.20 12.55 -2.16
N LYS A 37 -14.20 13.25 -2.73
CA LYS A 37 -15.56 12.72 -2.93
C LYS A 37 -15.60 11.53 -3.89
N LEU A 38 -14.71 11.51 -4.88
CA LEU A 38 -14.55 10.38 -5.79
C LEU A 38 -13.74 9.22 -5.20
N GLY A 39 -13.17 9.36 -4.01
CA GLY A 39 -12.25 8.37 -3.43
C GLY A 39 -10.90 8.25 -4.15
N LEU A 40 -10.60 9.20 -5.05
CA LEU A 40 -9.42 9.20 -5.92
C LEU A 40 -8.24 10.00 -5.34
N GLU A 41 -8.27 10.31 -4.04
CA GLU A 41 -7.19 11.06 -3.36
C GLU A 41 -5.81 10.41 -3.57
N TRP A 42 -5.74 9.09 -3.59
CA TRP A 42 -4.51 8.37 -3.90
C TRP A 42 -4.05 8.55 -5.35
N CYS A 43 -4.97 8.55 -6.33
CA CYS A 43 -4.65 8.82 -7.74
C CYS A 43 -4.10 10.24 -7.91
N TYR A 44 -4.70 11.23 -7.25
CA TYR A 44 -4.18 12.60 -7.23
C TYR A 44 -2.74 12.66 -6.69
N ARG A 45 -2.47 11.96 -5.58
CA ARG A 45 -1.13 11.87 -4.99
C ARG A 45 -0.12 11.19 -5.89
N MET A 46 -0.52 10.15 -6.64
CA MET A 46 0.35 9.46 -7.61
C MET A 46 0.78 10.40 -8.73
N ILE A 47 -0.14 11.23 -9.24
CA ILE A 47 0.15 12.21 -10.30
C ILE A 47 1.13 13.27 -9.78
N ARG A 48 0.94 13.77 -8.55
CA ARG A 48 1.84 14.80 -7.97
C ARG A 48 3.19 14.27 -7.49
N GLN A 49 3.29 12.99 -7.16
CA GLN A 49 4.53 12.37 -6.68
C GLN A 49 4.98 11.23 -7.61
N PRO A 50 5.51 11.54 -8.81
CA PRO A 50 5.86 10.54 -9.83
C PRO A 50 6.90 9.52 -9.33
N ARG A 51 7.73 9.89 -8.35
CA ARG A 51 8.68 8.96 -7.71
C ARG A 51 7.99 7.80 -6.99
N ARG A 52 6.78 8.00 -6.47
CA ARG A 52 6.00 6.95 -5.76
C ARG A 52 5.27 6.00 -6.72
N VAL A 53 5.09 6.37 -8.00
CA VAL A 53 4.42 5.52 -9.00
C VAL A 53 5.14 4.18 -9.19
N LYS A 54 6.49 4.17 -9.12
CA LYS A 54 7.27 2.92 -9.22
C LYS A 54 6.88 1.90 -8.17
N ALA A 55 6.63 2.36 -6.93
CA ALA A 55 6.20 1.49 -5.84
C ALA A 55 4.78 0.94 -6.11
N VAL A 56 3.87 1.78 -6.59
CA VAL A 56 2.49 1.35 -6.93
C VAL A 56 2.49 0.30 -8.03
N VAL A 57 3.27 0.51 -9.09
CA VAL A 57 3.39 -0.46 -10.19
C VAL A 57 4.01 -1.77 -9.70
N SER A 58 4.97 -1.71 -8.78
CA SER A 58 5.55 -2.91 -8.18
C SER A 58 4.51 -3.74 -7.42
N ILE A 59 3.62 -3.06 -6.69
CA ILE A 59 2.51 -3.69 -5.96
C ILE A 59 1.53 -4.30 -6.95
N ALA A 60 1.13 -3.58 -8.00
CA ALA A 60 0.21 -4.09 -9.01
C ALA A 60 0.74 -5.36 -9.70
N ARG A 61 2.04 -5.37 -10.07
CA ARG A 61 2.69 -6.55 -10.64
C ARG A 61 2.72 -7.74 -9.68
N PHE A 62 2.98 -7.49 -8.40
CA PHE A 62 2.94 -8.53 -7.38
C PHE A 62 1.52 -9.10 -7.23
N SER A 63 0.51 -8.25 -7.11
CA SER A 63 -0.90 -8.66 -6.99
C SER A 63 -1.35 -9.50 -8.19
N GLY A 64 -0.98 -9.10 -9.41
CA GLY A 64 -1.29 -9.89 -10.61
C GLY A 64 -0.65 -11.29 -10.59
N ARG A 65 0.62 -11.38 -10.18
CA ARG A 65 1.30 -12.68 -10.03
C ARG A 65 0.68 -13.54 -8.93
N ALA A 66 0.28 -12.94 -7.82
CA ALA A 66 -0.36 -13.64 -6.72
C ALA A 66 -1.74 -14.20 -7.13
N LEU A 67 -2.55 -13.39 -7.83
CA LEU A 67 -3.83 -13.83 -8.38
C LEU A 67 -3.67 -14.97 -9.39
N LEU A 68 -2.68 -14.87 -10.28
CA LEU A 68 -2.38 -15.93 -11.24
C LEU A 68 -1.96 -17.22 -10.53
N ALA A 69 -1.05 -17.13 -9.56
CA ALA A 69 -0.62 -18.29 -8.78
C ALA A 69 -1.81 -18.92 -8.03
N TRP A 70 -2.67 -18.10 -7.41
CA TRP A 70 -3.88 -18.57 -6.75
C TRP A 70 -4.84 -19.26 -7.71
N ALA A 71 -5.04 -18.72 -8.91
CA ALA A 71 -5.90 -19.31 -9.94
C ALA A 71 -5.36 -20.67 -10.43
N VAL A 72 -4.06 -20.76 -10.67
CA VAL A 72 -3.39 -22.01 -11.07
C VAL A 72 -3.52 -23.08 -9.97
N LEU A 73 -3.24 -22.71 -8.72
CA LEU A 73 -3.39 -23.63 -7.59
C LEU A 73 -4.83 -24.08 -7.39
N SER A 74 -5.79 -23.16 -7.59
CA SER A 74 -7.22 -23.46 -7.50
C SER A 74 -7.64 -24.44 -8.60
N PHE A 75 -7.12 -24.27 -9.82
CA PHE A 75 -7.39 -25.18 -10.93
C PHE A 75 -6.80 -26.57 -10.70
N ILE A 76 -5.55 -26.68 -10.25
CA ILE A 76 -4.91 -27.97 -9.93
C ILE A 76 -5.67 -28.69 -8.80
N ARG A 77 -6.13 -27.93 -7.80
CA ARG A 77 -6.94 -28.47 -6.71
C ARG A 77 -8.28 -29.03 -7.22
N LEU A 78 -8.92 -28.33 -8.14
CA LEU A 78 -10.17 -28.76 -8.77
C LEU A 78 -9.97 -30.01 -9.65
N SER A 79 -8.89 -30.08 -10.42
CA SER A 79 -8.59 -31.26 -11.25
C SER A 79 -8.29 -32.49 -10.41
N ALA A 80 -7.59 -32.34 -9.29
CA ALA A 80 -7.29 -33.45 -8.38
C ALA A 80 -8.49 -33.99 -7.60
N GLN A 81 -9.64 -33.29 -7.61
CA GLN A 81 -10.90 -33.76 -7.02
C GLN A 81 -11.84 -34.42 -8.03
N ALA A 82 -11.51 -34.33 -9.33
CA ALA A 82 -12.32 -34.88 -10.42
C ALA A 82 -11.88 -36.30 -10.83
N ASP A 83 -10.70 -36.73 -10.37
CA ASP A 83 -10.17 -38.10 -10.47
C ASP A 83 -10.53 -38.93 -9.22
#